data_AF-A0A846NDY2-F1
#
_entry.id   AF-A0A846NDY2-F1
#
_cell.length_a   1.000
_cell.length_b   1.000
_cell.length_c   1.000
_cell.angle_alpha   90.00
_cell.angle_beta   90.00
_cell.angle_gamma   90.00
#
_symmetry.space_group_name_H-M   'P 1'
#
loop_
_entity.id
_entity.type
_entity.pdbx_description
1 polymer ?
#
loop_
_entity_poly.entity_id
_entity_poly.type
_entity_poly.pdbx_seq_one_letter_code
_entity_poly.pdbx_strand_id
1 'polypeptide(L)'
;FDSPNSNRILAKLEYYNPFSRSVKDRTAAYMLTGPLERGEVNPLEEKVWIEASSGNLGIAYGKIGSLLGLQTFIIVPSVIDEDTLGRVVESASD
;
A
#
# COMPACT_ATOMS: atom_id res chain seq x y z
N PHE A 1 8.86 33.64 -10.45
CA PHE A 1 7.95 32.81 -11.25
C PHE A 1 6.66 33.59 -11.42
N ASP A 2 6.62 34.49 -12.42
CA ASP A 2 5.38 35.14 -12.83
C ASP A 2 4.81 34.36 -14.01
N SER A 3 3.67 33.71 -13.80
CA SER A 3 2.89 33.08 -14.85
C SER A 3 1.90 34.11 -15.39
N PRO A 4 1.82 34.34 -16.72
CA PRO A 4 0.94 35.34 -17.33
C PRO A 4 -0.55 35.06 -17.15
N ASN A 5 -0.92 33.90 -16.59
CA ASN A 5 -2.27 33.57 -16.16
C ASN A 5 -2.26 33.31 -14.64
N SER A 6 -2.92 34.17 -13.87
CA SER A 6 -3.05 34.15 -12.41
C SER A 6 -4.00 33.05 -11.91
N ASN A 7 -3.79 31.83 -12.40
CA ASN A 7 -4.58 30.67 -12.02
C ASN A 7 -4.09 30.11 -10.67
N ARG A 8 -5.04 29.84 -9.76
CA ARG A 8 -4.75 29.20 -8.48
C ARG A 8 -4.54 27.69 -8.69
N ILE A 9 -3.34 27.19 -8.39
CA ILE A 9 -3.03 25.76 -8.38
C ILE A 9 -3.03 25.28 -6.94
N LEU A 10 -3.76 24.19 -6.67
CA LEU A 10 -3.81 23.53 -5.36
C LEU A 10 -3.25 22.11 -5.47
N ALA A 11 -2.47 21.69 -4.47
CA ALA A 11 -1.92 20.35 -4.39
C ALA A 11 -2.50 19.60 -3.18
N LYS A 12 -2.86 18.33 -3.38
CA LYS A 12 -3.28 17.43 -2.30
C LYS A 12 -2.09 16.55 -1.90
N LEU A 13 -1.58 16.75 -0.69
CA LEU A 13 -0.35 16.10 -0.22
C LEU A 13 -0.63 14.72 0.39
N GLU A 14 -0.82 13.70 -0.45
CA GLU A 14 -1.01 12.30 -0.01
C GLU A 14 0.28 11.66 0.53
N TYR A 15 1.39 12.40 0.57
CA TYR A 15 2.64 11.95 1.20
C TYR A 15 2.51 11.70 2.70
N TYR A 16 1.57 12.38 3.36
CA TYR A 16 1.34 12.25 4.81
C TYR A 16 0.59 10.99 5.24
N ASN A 17 0.24 10.10 4.29
CA ASN A 17 -0.28 8.78 4.69
C ASN A 17 0.84 7.96 5.37
N PRO A 18 0.50 7.16 6.39
CA PRO A 18 1.47 6.67 7.37
C PRO A 18 2.40 5.55 6.89
N PHE A 19 2.00 4.75 5.89
CA PHE A 19 2.66 3.51 5.55
C PHE A 19 3.51 3.64 4.28
N SER A 20 2.88 3.77 3.11
CA SER A 20 3.61 3.92 1.85
C SER A 20 4.06 5.35 1.57
N ARG A 21 3.66 6.32 2.42
CA ARG A 21 3.78 7.77 2.17
C ARG A 21 3.17 8.16 0.83
N SER A 22 2.01 7.56 0.53
CA SER A 22 1.31 7.79 -0.73
C SER A 22 -0.18 7.52 -0.59
N VAL A 23 -0.93 7.86 -1.65
CA VAL A 23 -2.36 7.61 -1.75
C VAL A 23 -2.74 6.11 -1.66
N LYS A 24 -1.78 5.20 -1.90
CA LYS A 24 -2.03 3.75 -1.96
C LYS A 24 -2.41 3.14 -0.62
N ASP A 25 -2.12 3.79 0.49
CA ASP A 25 -2.57 3.34 1.82
C ASP A 25 -4.09 3.22 1.88
N ARG A 26 -4.80 4.17 1.26
CA ARG A 26 -6.26 4.16 1.20
C ARG A 26 -6.78 2.97 0.40
N THR A 27 -6.17 2.72 -0.76
CA THR A 27 -6.59 1.63 -1.65
C THR A 27 -6.32 0.28 -1.01
N ALA A 28 -5.13 0.09 -0.42
CA ALA A 28 -4.77 -1.14 0.28
C ALA A 28 -5.71 -1.41 1.47
N ALA A 29 -5.97 -0.40 2.30
CA ALA A 29 -6.90 -0.52 3.43
C ALA A 29 -8.29 -0.98 2.95
N TYR A 30 -8.84 -0.32 1.93
CA TYR A 30 -10.16 -0.66 1.40
C TYR A 30 -10.22 -2.07 0.79
N MET A 31 -9.17 -2.47 0.05
CA MET A 31 -9.15 -3.80 -0.59
C MET A 31 -8.93 -4.94 0.41
N LEU A 32 -8.18 -4.72 1.49
CA LEU A 32 -8.01 -5.71 2.55
C LEU A 32 -9.22 -5.80 3.48
N THR A 33 -9.75 -4.68 3.97
CA THR A 33 -10.84 -4.72 4.95
C THR A 33 -12.20 -4.98 4.31
N GLY A 34 -12.41 -4.55 3.06
CA GLY A 34 -13.71 -4.68 2.40
C GLY A 34 -14.26 -6.11 2.36
N PRO A 35 -13.52 -7.10 1.84
CA PRO A 35 -13.96 -8.50 1.84
C PRO A 35 -14.16 -9.08 3.26
N LEU A 36 -13.32 -8.69 4.22
CA LEU A 36 -13.43 -9.10 5.62
C LEU A 36 -14.72 -8.56 6.26
N GLU A 37 -15.03 -7.28 6.04
CA GLU A 37 -16.24 -6.61 6.55
C GLU A 37 -17.52 -7.18 5.91
N ARG A 38 -17.45 -7.61 4.65
CA ARG A 38 -18.58 -8.26 3.95
C ARG A 38 -18.72 -9.75 4.27
N GLY A 39 -17.75 -10.35 4.97
CA GLY A 39 -17.73 -11.78 5.25
C GLY A 39 -17.45 -12.66 4.02
N GLU A 40 -16.88 -12.09 2.96
CA GLU A 40 -16.46 -12.81 1.75
C GLU A 40 -15.16 -13.59 1.96
N VAL A 41 -14.36 -13.15 2.94
CA VAL A 41 -13.11 -13.78 3.35
C VAL A 41 -13.17 -14.06 4.84
N ASN A 42 -12.91 -15.30 5.23
CA ASN A 42 -12.77 -15.71 6.61
C ASN A 42 -11.29 -15.66 7.03
N PRO A 43 -10.86 -14.68 7.83
CA PRO A 43 -9.46 -14.54 8.22
C PRO A 43 -8.93 -15.68 9.10
N LEU A 44 -9.79 -16.56 9.62
CA LEU A 44 -9.35 -17.76 10.36
C LEU A 44 -8.93 -18.89 9.40
N GLU A 45 -9.50 -18.94 8.20
CA GLU A 45 -9.29 -19.99 7.20
C GLU A 45 -8.43 -19.50 6.02
N GLU A 46 -8.60 -18.25 5.63
CA GLU A 46 -8.05 -17.63 4.42
C GLU A 46 -7.08 -16.50 4.81
N LYS A 47 -5.94 -16.91 5.37
CA LYS A 47 -4.94 -15.98 5.92
C LYS A 47 -4.02 -15.37 4.87
N VAL A 48 -4.00 -15.91 3.66
CA VAL A 48 -2.99 -15.57 2.66
C VAL A 48 -3.50 -14.52 1.68
N TRP A 49 -2.81 -13.39 1.60
CA TRP A 49 -3.04 -12.35 0.60
C TRP A 49 -1.85 -12.27 -0.35
N ILE A 50 -2.08 -12.26 -1.66
CA ILE A 50 -1.00 -12.22 -2.66
C ILE A 50 -1.21 -11.04 -3.59
N GLU A 51 -0.19 -10.21 -3.74
CA GLU A 51 -0.21 -9.06 -4.66
C GLU A 51 1.09 -8.99 -5.44
N ALA A 52 1.01 -8.79 -6.75
CA ALA A 52 2.17 -8.50 -7.59
C ALA A 52 2.37 -6.98 -7.71
N SER A 53 3.27 -6.41 -6.91
CA SER A 53 3.52 -4.96 -6.90
C SER A 53 4.94 -4.61 -6.46
N SER A 54 5.62 -3.78 -7.26
CA SER A 54 6.98 -3.30 -7.00
C SER A 54 7.03 -1.89 -6.39
N GLY A 55 5.94 -1.38 -5.83
CA GLY A 55 5.88 0.02 -5.38
C GLY A 55 4.98 0.25 -4.17
N ASN A 56 4.45 1.47 -4.05
CA ASN A 56 3.71 1.91 -2.87
C ASN A 56 2.50 1.05 -2.49
N LEU A 57 1.88 0.36 -3.46
CA LEU A 57 0.79 -0.56 -3.15
C LEU A 57 1.30 -1.82 -2.43
N GLY A 58 2.43 -2.38 -2.87
CA GLY A 58 3.10 -3.49 -2.18
C GLY A 58 3.51 -3.10 -0.76
N ILE A 59 4.07 -1.90 -0.57
CA ILE A 59 4.42 -1.36 0.76
C ILE A 59 3.18 -1.22 1.65
N ALA A 60 2.10 -0.65 1.11
CA ALA A 60 0.85 -0.46 1.86
C ALA A 60 0.20 -1.80 2.22
N TYR A 61 0.16 -2.76 1.28
CA TYR A 61 -0.37 -4.10 1.54
C TYR A 61 0.48 -4.85 2.57
N GLY A 62 1.81 -4.83 2.46
CA GLY A 62 2.68 -5.46 3.44
C GLY A 62 2.39 -4.95 4.85
N LYS A 63 2.30 -3.62 5.01
CA LYS A 63 2.07 -3.02 6.33
C LYS A 63 0.66 -3.25 6.87
N ILE A 64 -0.36 -2.99 6.08
CA ILE A 64 -1.75 -3.13 6.53
C ILE A 64 -2.11 -4.61 6.70
N GLY A 65 -1.58 -5.48 5.84
CA GLY A 65 -1.73 -6.93 5.94
C GLY A 65 -1.17 -7.50 7.25
N SER A 66 0.06 -7.10 7.64
CA SER A 66 0.63 -7.48 8.94
C SER A 66 -0.25 -7.03 10.10
N LEU A 67 -0.74 -5.77 10.08
CA LEU A 67 -1.63 -5.24 11.12
C LEU A 67 -2.97 -5.97 11.22
N LEU A 68 -3.46 -6.55 10.11
CA LEU A 68 -4.68 -7.36 10.07
C LEU A 68 -4.43 -8.84 10.39
N GLY A 69 -3.19 -9.24 10.66
CA GLY A 69 -2.81 -10.64 10.90
C GLY A 69 -2.86 -11.52 9.66
N LEU A 70 -2.83 -10.92 8.46
CA LEU A 70 -2.82 -11.62 7.18
C LEU A 70 -1.38 -11.94 6.78
N GLN A 71 -1.15 -13.18 6.34
CA GLN A 71 0.09 -13.58 5.67
C GLN A 71 0.11 -12.97 4.27
N THR A 72 0.82 -11.87 4.10
CA THR A 72 0.85 -11.11 2.85
C THR A 72 2.11 -11.39 2.05
N PHE A 73 1.95 -11.86 0.82
CA PHE A 73 3.04 -12.08 -0.13
C PHE A 73 3.03 -10.98 -1.19
N ILE A 74 4.12 -10.23 -1.26
CA ILE A 74 4.35 -9.23 -2.31
C ILE A 74 5.32 -9.80 -3.33
N ILE A 75 4.83 -10.01 -4.55
CA ILE A 75 5.64 -10.50 -5.66
C ILE A 75 6.24 -9.29 -6.39
N VAL A 76 7.57 -9.22 -6.41
CA VAL A 76 8.34 -8.16 -7.07
C VAL A 76 9.14 -8.72 -8.24
N PRO A 77 9.34 -7.96 -9.34
CA PRO A 77 10.26 -8.34 -10.40
C PRO A 77 11.70 -8.31 -9.87
N SER A 78 12.59 -9.09 -10.49
CA SER A 78 14.02 -9.12 -10.14
C SER A 78 14.74 -7.80 -10.42
N VAL A 79 14.17 -6.94 -11.25
CA VAL A 79 14.69 -5.62 -11.61
C VAL A 79 13.86 -4.55 -10.90
N ILE A 80 14.12 -4.38 -9.60
CA ILE A 80 13.50 -3.36 -8.74
C ILE A 80 14.61 -2.52 -8.08
N ASP A 81 14.32 -1.24 -7.87
CA ASP A 81 15.18 -0.34 -7.10
C ASP A 81 15.37 -0.85 -5.66
N GLU A 82 16.60 -0.74 -5.13
CA GLU A 82 16.97 -1.29 -3.82
C GLU A 82 16.24 -0.61 -2.66
N ASP A 83 16.03 0.71 -2.71
CA ASP A 83 15.28 1.44 -1.66
C ASP A 83 13.82 0.98 -1.62
N THR A 84 13.21 0.88 -2.80
CA THR A 84 11.83 0.42 -2.92
C THR A 84 11.68 -1.02 -2.46
N LEU A 85 12.63 -1.90 -2.80
CA LEU A 85 12.65 -3.28 -2.33
C LEU A 85 12.80 -3.34 -0.81
N GLY A 86 13.74 -2.58 -0.23
CA GLY A 86 13.94 -2.51 1.21
C GLY A 86 12.66 -2.12 1.94
N ARG A 87 11.97 -1.08 1.45
CA ARG A 87 10.69 -0.62 2.02
C ARG A 87 9.57 -1.66 1.90
N VAL A 88 9.52 -2.43 0.82
CA VAL A 88 8.56 -3.55 0.67
C VAL A 88 8.86 -4.64 1.71
N VAL A 89 10.12 -5.03 1.87
CA VAL A 89 10.53 -6.07 2.83
C VAL A 89 10.26 -5.63 4.28
N GLU A 90 10.61 -4.39 4.62
CA GLU A 90 10.34 -3.81 5.94
C GLU A 90 8.84 -3.69 6.23
N SER A 91 8.03 -3.39 5.21
CA SER A 91 6.58 -3.22 5.41
C SER A 91 5.89 -4.48 5.92
N ALA A 92 6.41 -5.66 5.58
CA ALA A 92 5.88 -6.95 6.00
C ALA A 92 6.45 -7.41 7.38
N SER A 93 7.33 -6.61 7.98
CA SER A 93 8.00 -6.92 9.24
C SER A 93 7.43 -6.05 10.35
N ASP A 94 6.52 -6.60 11.15
CA ASP A 94 6.09 -6.18 12.51
C ASP A 94 4.96 -7.11 12.97
#